data_AF-A0A2U0RYL3-F1
#
_entry.id   AF-A0A2U0RYL3-F1
#
_cell.length_a   1.000
_cell.length_b   1.000
_cell.length_c   1.000
_cell.angle_alpha   90.00
_cell.angle_beta   90.00
_cell.angle_gamma   90.00
#
_symmetry.space_group_name_H-M   'P 1'
#
loop_
_entity.id
_entity.type
_entity.pdbx_description
1 polymer ?
#
loop_
_entity_poly.entity_id
_entity_poly.type
_entity_poly.pdbx_seq_one_letter_code
_entity_poly.pdbx_strand_id
1 'polypeptide(L)'
;MFWGTPKTISAPTIQVPLKDLKSFVDTYEEKMTIQSELESLEERLQKGKIPRRRYKVRKKMLDGRLSTVSRTISTLQAKIRASGSKYSRLMNQLEVAETKLEGVKRDIQRVKSRYSRGEISKGAYGKLVEEYQNRIEDATATIDGVLLRLRD
;
A
#
# COMPACT_ATOMS: atom_id res chain seq x y z
N MET A 1 -27.73 -39.58 39.13
CA MET A 1 -26.73 -39.56 38.04
C MET A 1 -27.34 -38.81 36.87
N PHE A 2 -27.16 -37.48 36.81
CA PHE A 2 -27.70 -36.64 35.73
C PHE A 2 -26.52 -36.19 34.88
N TRP A 3 -26.40 -36.73 33.68
CA TRP A 3 -25.39 -36.31 32.71
C TRP A 3 -25.99 -35.17 31.89
N GLY A 4 -25.66 -33.94 32.27
CA GLY A 4 -25.90 -32.77 31.42
C GLY A 4 -24.97 -32.86 30.21
N THR A 5 -25.53 -32.95 29.02
CA THR A 5 -24.74 -32.82 27.79
C THR A 5 -24.26 -31.37 27.69
N PRO A 6 -22.97 -31.11 27.43
CA PRO A 6 -22.51 -29.76 27.20
C PRO A 6 -23.13 -29.28 25.89
N LYS A 7 -23.98 -28.26 25.99
CA LYS A 7 -24.49 -27.50 24.85
C LYS A 7 -23.28 -26.87 24.17
N THR A 8 -22.80 -27.48 23.10
CA THR A 8 -21.80 -26.91 22.21
C THR A 8 -22.39 -25.64 21.63
N ILE A 9 -21.95 -24.50 22.15
CA ILE A 9 -22.23 -23.20 21.56
C ILE A 9 -21.43 -23.19 20.26
N SER A 10 -22.09 -23.51 19.15
CA SER A 10 -21.57 -23.28 17.81
C SER A 10 -21.32 -21.78 17.70
N ALA A 11 -20.06 -21.39 17.79
CA ALA A 11 -19.66 -20.00 17.59
C ALA A 11 -20.18 -19.58 16.20
N PRO A 12 -20.81 -18.39 16.06
CA PRO A 12 -21.20 -17.92 14.75
C PRO A 12 -19.93 -17.81 13.91
N THR A 13 -19.78 -18.68 12.92
CA THR A 13 -18.79 -18.53 11.86
C THR A 13 -19.12 -17.21 11.19
N ILE A 14 -18.40 -16.16 11.58
CA ILE A 14 -18.49 -14.84 10.96
C ILE A 14 -18.10 -15.09 9.51
N GLN A 15 -19.12 -15.16 8.64
CA GLN A 15 -18.96 -15.19 7.20
C GLN A 15 -18.43 -13.82 6.80
N VAL A 16 -17.13 -13.62 7.01
CA VAL A 16 -16.42 -12.55 6.33
C VAL A 16 -16.62 -12.85 4.86
N PRO A 17 -17.09 -11.90 4.05
CA PRO A 17 -17.28 -12.17 2.63
C PRO A 17 -15.88 -12.42 2.06
N LEU A 18 -15.52 -13.70 1.88
CA LEU A 18 -14.26 -14.12 1.26
C LEU A 18 -14.04 -13.39 -0.07
N LYS A 19 -15.15 -13.07 -0.75
CA LYS A 19 -15.21 -12.22 -1.93
C LYS A 19 -14.68 -10.81 -1.71
N ASP A 20 -15.04 -10.14 -0.62
CA ASP A 20 -14.59 -8.77 -0.31
C ASP A 20 -13.09 -8.77 0.05
N LEU A 21 -12.61 -9.77 0.79
CA LEU A 21 -11.19 -9.94 1.10
C LEU A 21 -10.36 -10.16 -0.17
N LYS A 22 -10.79 -11.11 -1.01
CA LYS A 22 -10.12 -11.38 -2.29
C LYS A 22 -10.12 -10.14 -3.18
N SER A 23 -11.27 -9.50 -3.36
CA SER A 23 -11.38 -8.27 -4.14
C SER A 23 -10.49 -7.17 -3.60
N PHE A 24 -10.33 -7.07 -2.28
CA PHE A 24 -9.46 -6.07 -1.66
C PHE A 24 -7.99 -6.32 -2.01
N VAL A 25 -7.52 -7.55 -1.84
CA VAL A 25 -6.14 -7.94 -2.17
C VAL A 25 -5.85 -7.72 -3.65
N ASP A 26 -6.72 -8.22 -4.55
CA ASP A 26 -6.55 -8.08 -6.01
C ASP A 26 -6.50 -6.59 -6.42
N THR A 27 -7.39 -5.77 -5.87
CA THR A 27 -7.43 -4.31 -6.16
C THR A 27 -6.19 -3.61 -5.60
N TYR A 28 -5.65 -4.07 -4.46
CA TYR A 28 -4.43 -3.52 -3.89
C TYR A 28 -3.18 -3.87 -4.72
N GLU A 29 -3.08 -5.11 -5.22
CA GLU A 29 -2.01 -5.51 -6.14
C GLU A 29 -2.06 -4.70 -7.45
N GLU A 30 -3.28 -4.39 -7.93
CA GLU A 30 -3.47 -3.48 -9.06
C GLU A 30 -2.94 -2.06 -8.75
N LYS A 31 -3.23 -1.51 -7.58
CA LYS A 31 -2.67 -0.21 -7.11
C LYS A 31 -1.15 -0.22 -7.16
N MET A 32 -0.52 -1.27 -6.62
CA MET A 32 0.94 -1.41 -6.58
C MET A 32 1.52 -1.48 -8.00
N THR A 33 0.88 -2.24 -8.89
CA THR A 33 1.29 -2.36 -10.29
C THR A 33 1.23 -1.01 -11.01
N ILE A 34 0.14 -0.25 -10.84
CA ILE A 34 -0.02 1.09 -11.43
C ILE A 34 1.04 2.06 -10.90
N GLN A 35 1.34 2.02 -9.60
CA GLN A 35 2.37 2.86 -8.99
C GLN A 35 3.77 2.53 -9.55
N SER A 36 4.11 1.24 -9.69
CA SER A 36 5.37 0.83 -10.32
C SER A 36 5.45 1.28 -11.79
N GLU A 37 4.34 1.21 -12.53
CA GLU A 37 4.29 1.69 -13.91
C GLU A 37 4.49 3.22 -13.99
N LEU A 38 3.90 3.99 -13.07
CA LEU A 38 4.11 5.44 -12.97
C LEU A 38 5.58 5.78 -12.67
N GLU A 39 6.21 5.09 -11.72
CA GLU A 39 7.62 5.28 -11.37
C GLU A 39 8.53 4.95 -12.58
N SER A 40 8.28 3.85 -13.28
CA SER A 40 8.99 3.48 -14.52
C SER A 40 8.79 4.51 -15.64
N LEU A 41 7.57 5.03 -15.79
CA LEU A 41 7.22 6.04 -16.78
C LEU A 41 7.97 7.37 -16.53
N GLU A 42 8.12 7.76 -15.26
CA GLU A 42 8.89 8.93 -14.84
C GLU A 42 10.40 8.74 -15.07
N GLU A 43 10.94 7.57 -14.75
CA GLU A 43 12.35 7.26 -15.00
C GLU A 43 12.67 7.31 -16.50
N ARG A 44 11.80 6.76 -17.34
CA ARG A 44 11.94 6.83 -18.81
C ARG A 44 11.92 8.27 -19.30
N LEU A 45 11.09 9.14 -18.72
CA LEU A 45 11.05 10.56 -19.08
C LEU A 45 12.36 11.25 -18.70
N GLN A 46 12.85 11.02 -17.46
CA GLN A 46 14.11 11.61 -16.99
C GLN A 46 15.30 11.18 -17.85
N LYS A 47 15.32 9.93 -18.32
CA LYS A 47 16.34 9.40 -19.24
C LYS A 47 16.12 9.79 -20.71
N GLY A 48 15.10 10.59 -21.04
CA GLY A 48 14.78 10.98 -22.42
C GLY A 48 14.25 9.83 -23.31
N LYS A 49 13.91 8.67 -22.73
CA LYS A 49 13.46 7.46 -23.45
C LYS A 49 11.98 7.49 -23.86
N ILE A 50 11.26 8.56 -23.52
CA ILE A 50 9.86 8.76 -23.92
C ILE A 50 9.59 10.23 -24.21
N PRO A 51 8.93 10.57 -25.34
CA PRO A 51 8.52 11.94 -25.61
C PRO A 51 7.55 12.47 -24.55
N ARG A 52 7.70 13.74 -24.17
CA ARG A 52 6.88 14.41 -23.14
C ARG A 52 5.36 14.30 -23.41
N ARG A 53 4.94 14.32 -24.69
CA ARG A 53 3.52 14.13 -25.07
C ARG A 53 3.00 12.73 -24.72
N ARG A 54 3.75 11.67 -25.05
CA ARG A 54 3.38 10.28 -24.74
C ARG A 54 3.36 10.03 -23.23
N TYR A 55 4.35 10.58 -22.52
CA TYR A 55 4.37 10.59 -21.06
C TYR A 55 3.08 11.16 -20.47
N LYS A 56 2.69 12.38 -20.88
CA LYS A 56 1.49 13.06 -20.34
C LYS A 56 0.21 12.24 -20.55
N VAL A 57 0.03 11.65 -21.73
CA VAL A 57 -1.14 10.81 -22.04
C VAL A 57 -1.16 9.56 -21.16
N ARG A 58 -0.04 8.82 -21.08
CA ARG A 58 0.03 7.59 -20.29
C ARG A 58 -0.12 7.87 -18.80
N LYS A 59 0.53 8.93 -18.29
CA LYS A 59 0.40 9.36 -16.90
C LYS A 59 -1.05 9.65 -16.54
N LYS A 60 -1.74 10.49 -17.34
CA LYS A 60 -3.14 10.84 -17.09
C LYS A 60 -4.05 9.61 -17.03
N MET A 61 -3.80 8.63 -17.91
CA MET A 61 -4.54 7.37 -17.92
C MET A 61 -4.29 6.54 -16.65
N LEU A 62 -3.03 6.41 -16.23
CA LEU A 62 -2.64 5.69 -15.02
C LEU A 62 -3.16 6.39 -13.75
N ASP A 63 -3.06 7.72 -13.67
CA ASP A 63 -3.61 8.52 -12.56
C ASP A 63 -5.13 8.35 -12.44
N GLY A 64 -5.85 8.32 -13.57
CA GLY A 64 -7.29 8.05 -13.61
C GLY A 64 -7.63 6.65 -13.08
N ARG A 65 -6.90 5.62 -13.54
CA ARG A 65 -7.07 4.24 -13.06
C ARG A 65 -6.76 4.12 -11.57
N LEU A 66 -5.66 4.73 -11.12
CA LEU A 66 -5.26 4.77 -9.72
C LEU A 66 -6.33 5.41 -8.83
N SER A 67 -6.97 6.49 -9.31
CA SER A 67 -8.08 7.14 -8.59
C SER A 67 -9.26 6.19 -8.39
N THR A 68 -9.67 5.47 -9.45
CA THR A 68 -10.75 4.48 -9.37
C THR A 68 -10.40 3.35 -8.40
N VAL A 69 -9.22 2.75 -8.56
CA VAL A 69 -8.71 1.67 -7.70
C VAL A 69 -8.66 2.12 -6.23
N SER A 70 -8.17 3.33 -5.96
CA SER A 70 -8.08 3.86 -4.60
C SER A 70 -9.45 4.01 -3.94
N ARG A 71 -10.48 4.46 -4.67
CA ARG A 71 -11.86 4.56 -4.15
C ARG A 71 -12.44 3.18 -3.83
N THR A 72 -12.18 2.20 -4.67
CA THR A 72 -12.60 0.81 -4.43
C THR A 72 -11.93 0.25 -3.18
N ILE A 73 -10.61 0.47 -3.02
CA ILE A 73 -9.86 0.09 -1.80
C ILE A 73 -10.49 0.72 -0.57
N SER A 74 -10.72 2.04 -0.55
CA SER A 74 -11.32 2.71 0.61
C SER A 74 -12.70 2.14 0.97
N THR A 75 -13.51 1.80 -0.04
CA THR A 75 -14.84 1.20 0.16
C THR A 75 -14.74 -0.20 0.76
N LEU A 76 -13.86 -1.04 0.23
CA LEU A 76 -13.63 -2.40 0.73
C LEU A 76 -12.99 -2.40 2.12
N GLN A 77 -12.04 -1.48 2.37
CA GLN A 77 -11.41 -1.30 3.68
C GLN A 77 -12.45 -1.00 4.76
N ALA A 78 -13.41 -0.12 4.49
CA ALA A 78 -14.49 0.21 5.43
C ALA A 78 -15.39 -1.01 5.73
N LYS A 79 -15.76 -1.78 4.69
CA LYS A 79 -16.57 -3.01 4.84
C LYS A 79 -15.83 -4.07 5.66
N ILE A 80 -14.56 -4.31 5.35
CA ILE A 80 -13.74 -5.33 6.04
C ILE A 80 -13.50 -4.91 7.49
N ARG A 81 -13.20 -3.63 7.74
CA ARG A 81 -13.04 -3.08 9.10
C ARG A 81 -14.29 -3.28 9.96
N ALA A 82 -15.48 -3.13 9.39
CA ALA A 82 -16.75 -3.34 10.08
C ALA A 82 -17.07 -4.83 10.37
N SER A 83 -16.36 -5.76 9.72
CA SER A 83 -16.64 -7.20 9.81
C SER A 83 -16.12 -7.87 11.10
N GLY A 84 -15.33 -7.15 11.92
CA GLY A 84 -14.92 -7.63 13.23
C GLY A 84 -13.60 -7.04 13.74
N SER A 85 -13.31 -7.25 15.04
CA SER A 85 -12.13 -6.69 15.71
C SER A 85 -10.80 -7.14 15.09
N LYS A 86 -10.69 -8.41 14.66
CA LYS A 86 -9.52 -8.94 13.93
C LYS A 86 -9.23 -8.13 12.67
N TYR A 87 -10.25 -7.92 11.82
CA TYR A 87 -10.10 -7.20 10.56
C TYR A 87 -9.88 -5.71 10.77
N SER A 88 -10.55 -5.11 11.76
CA SER A 88 -10.29 -3.72 12.15
C SER A 88 -8.83 -3.49 12.52
N ARG A 89 -8.24 -4.40 13.30
CA ARG A 89 -6.80 -4.35 13.66
C ARG A 89 -5.90 -4.45 12.42
N LEU A 90 -6.18 -5.37 11.51
CA LEU A 90 -5.43 -5.51 10.26
C LEU A 90 -5.53 -4.25 9.38
N MET A 91 -6.73 -3.68 9.24
CA MET A 91 -6.93 -2.46 8.46
C MET A 91 -6.24 -1.23 9.07
N ASN A 92 -6.17 -1.15 10.41
CA ASN A 92 -5.42 -0.09 11.07
C ASN A 92 -3.90 -0.27 10.91
N GLN A 93 -3.40 -1.51 10.97
CA GLN A 93 -1.99 -1.78 10.69
C GLN A 93 -1.61 -1.40 9.25
N LEU A 94 -2.48 -1.73 8.29
CA LEU A 94 -2.29 -1.36 6.89
C LEU A 94 -2.23 0.16 6.72
N GLU A 95 -3.20 0.90 7.27
CA GLU A 95 -3.29 2.36 7.15
C GLU A 95 -2.07 3.06 7.77
N VAL A 96 -1.59 2.59 8.93
CA VAL A 96 -0.36 3.10 9.56
C VAL A 96 0.86 2.83 8.67
N ALA A 97 0.97 1.62 8.11
CA ALA A 97 2.08 1.27 7.23
C ALA A 97 2.06 2.06 5.92
N GLU A 98 0.89 2.26 5.31
CA GLU A 98 0.72 3.12 4.13
C GLU A 98 1.11 4.57 4.41
N THR A 99 0.69 5.12 5.55
CA THR A 99 1.04 6.48 5.97
C THR A 99 2.55 6.61 6.19
N LYS A 100 3.18 5.62 6.84
CA LYS A 100 4.64 5.56 7.00
C LYS A 100 5.34 5.53 5.65
N LEU A 101 4.90 4.66 4.74
CA LEU A 101 5.46 4.52 3.40
C LEU A 101 5.38 5.85 2.62
N GLU A 102 4.21 6.49 2.62
CA GLU A 102 3.99 7.77 1.93
C GLU A 102 4.87 8.89 2.51
N GLY A 103 4.94 8.98 3.85
CA GLY A 103 5.80 9.93 4.54
C GLY A 103 7.28 9.76 4.18
N VAL A 104 7.78 8.53 4.21
CA VAL A 104 9.18 8.24 3.87
C VAL A 104 9.48 8.51 2.40
N LYS A 105 8.56 8.17 1.48
CA LYS A 105 8.70 8.51 0.05
C LYS A 105 8.81 10.04 -0.14
N ARG A 106 8.00 10.84 0.56
CA ARG A 106 8.11 12.32 0.55
C ARG A 106 9.45 12.81 1.10
N ASP A 107 9.93 12.20 2.18
CA ASP A 107 11.22 12.53 2.79
C ASP A 107 12.39 12.29 1.82
N ILE A 108 12.39 11.16 1.09
CA ILE A 108 13.37 10.89 0.03
C ILE A 108 13.35 11.96 -1.05
N GLN A 109 12.16 12.35 -1.53
CA GLN A 109 12.05 13.39 -2.57
C GLN A 109 12.59 14.73 -2.08
N ARG A 110 12.32 15.08 -0.81
CA ARG A 110 12.89 16.27 -0.18
C ARG A 110 14.42 16.19 -0.13
N VAL A 111 15.00 15.07 0.30
CA VAL A 111 16.46 14.87 0.36
C VAL A 111 17.10 14.94 -1.03
N LYS A 112 16.50 14.30 -2.05
CA LYS A 112 16.94 14.40 -3.45
C LYS A 112 16.97 15.85 -3.95
N SER A 113 15.92 16.61 -3.63
CA SER A 113 15.84 18.03 -4.00
C SER A 113 16.95 18.86 -3.33
N ARG A 114 17.18 18.68 -2.03
CA ARG A 114 18.27 19.37 -1.30
C ARG A 114 19.65 19.04 -1.87
N TYR A 115 19.91 17.77 -2.18
CA TYR A 115 21.16 17.35 -2.81
C TYR A 115 21.35 17.98 -4.20
N SER A 116 20.30 18.00 -5.03
CA SER A 116 20.37 18.63 -6.36
C SER A 116 20.66 20.15 -6.30
N ARG A 117 20.32 20.81 -5.20
CA ARG A 117 20.62 22.23 -4.96
C ARG A 117 21.97 22.46 -4.26
N GLY A 118 22.71 21.40 -3.95
CA GLY A 118 23.99 21.49 -3.24
C GLY A 118 23.88 21.80 -1.74
N GLU A 119 22.68 21.73 -1.16
CA GLU A 119 22.42 22.07 0.26
C GLU A 119 22.93 20.99 1.23
N ILE A 120 23.20 19.78 0.73
CA ILE A 120 23.74 18.67 1.52
C ILE A 120 24.88 17.99 0.77
N SER A 121 25.85 17.49 1.53
CA SER A 121 26.98 16.75 0.95
C SER A 121 26.54 15.39 0.40
N LYS A 122 27.32 14.83 -0.53
CA LYS A 122 27.10 13.48 -1.08
C LYS A 122 27.05 12.41 0.02
N GLY A 123 27.89 12.53 1.05
CA GLY A 123 27.91 11.60 2.19
C GLY A 123 26.64 11.70 3.05
N ALA A 124 26.16 12.92 3.32
CA ALA A 124 24.90 13.13 4.03
C ALA A 124 23.69 12.61 3.22
N TYR A 125 23.69 12.87 1.91
CA TYR A 125 22.68 12.33 1.00
C TYR A 125 22.63 10.79 1.04
N GLY A 126 23.79 10.13 0.91
CA GLY A 126 23.87 8.66 0.93
C GLY A 126 23.28 8.05 2.19
N LYS A 127 23.69 8.54 3.37
CA LYS A 127 23.20 8.03 4.68
C LYS A 127 21.68 8.22 4.84
N LEU A 128 21.15 9.38 4.47
CA LEU A 128 19.71 9.66 4.58
C LEU A 128 18.88 8.80 3.63
N VAL A 129 19.39 8.57 2.41
CA VAL A 129 18.69 7.71 1.43
C VAL A 129 18.67 6.27 1.90
N GLU A 130 19.78 5.75 2.42
CA GLU A 130 19.87 4.39 2.97
C GLU A 130 18.90 4.19 4.16
N GLU A 131 18.89 5.13 5.11
CA GLU A 131 17.96 5.08 6.24
C GLU A 131 16.49 5.05 5.78
N TYR A 132 16.14 5.91 4.81
CA TYR A 132 14.79 5.95 4.28
C TYR A 132 14.43 4.73 3.43
N GLN A 133 15.40 4.11 2.75
CA GLN A 133 15.18 2.84 2.05
C GLN A 133 14.81 1.73 3.03
N ASN A 134 15.54 1.58 4.14
CA ASN A 134 15.20 0.61 5.19
C ASN A 134 13.79 0.85 5.74
N ARG A 135 13.41 2.11 5.96
CA ARG A 135 12.05 2.46 6.42
C ARG A 135 10.96 2.17 5.39
N ILE A 136 11.27 2.25 4.09
CA ILE A 136 10.38 1.82 3.00
C ILE A 136 10.21 0.31 3.04
N GLU A 137 11.31 -0.44 3.17
CA GLU A 137 11.30 -1.90 3.24
C GLU A 137 10.44 -2.39 4.41
N ASP A 138 10.63 -1.82 5.60
CA ASP A 138 9.81 -2.14 6.79
C ASP A 138 8.31 -1.91 6.57
N ALA A 139 7.97 -0.76 5.99
CA ALA A 139 6.57 -0.39 5.75
C ALA A 139 5.95 -1.30 4.68
N THR A 140 6.71 -1.64 3.65
CA THR A 140 6.29 -2.55 2.57
C THR A 140 6.10 -3.96 3.10
N ALA A 141 7.04 -4.49 3.89
CA ALA A 141 6.91 -5.80 4.52
C ALA A 141 5.69 -5.89 5.46
N THR A 142 5.34 -4.78 6.13
CA THR A 142 4.12 -4.71 6.95
C THR A 142 2.86 -4.77 6.09
N ILE A 143 2.82 -4.02 4.98
CA ILE A 143 1.72 -4.05 4.00
C ILE A 143 1.54 -5.47 3.46
N ASP A 144 2.62 -6.07 2.94
CA ASP A 144 2.60 -7.40 2.33
C ASP A 144 2.16 -8.46 3.35
N GLY A 145 2.66 -8.38 4.57
CA GLY A 145 2.24 -9.27 5.66
C GLY A 145 0.77 -9.12 6.03
N VAL A 146 0.17 -7.94 5.92
CA VAL A 146 -1.28 -7.77 6.13
C VAL A 146 -2.05 -8.37 4.96
N LEU A 147 -1.64 -8.11 3.71
CA LEU A 147 -2.31 -8.66 2.52
C LEU A 147 -2.30 -10.19 2.50
N LEU A 148 -1.19 -10.83 2.90
CA LEU A 148 -1.10 -12.28 3.04
C LEU A 148 -2.12 -12.83 4.06
N ARG A 149 -2.22 -12.20 5.24
CA ARG A 149 -3.19 -12.61 6.28
C ARG A 149 -4.65 -12.37 5.92
N LEU A 150 -4.92 -11.53 4.91
CA LEU A 150 -6.27 -11.33 4.36
C LEU A 150 -6.60 -12.35 3.28
N ARG A 151 -5.59 -12.99 2.69
CA ARG A 151 -5.73 -14.05 1.69
C ARG A 151 -5.98 -15.43 2.33
N ASP A 152 -5.36 -15.68 3.49
CA ASP A 152 -5.51 -16.89 4.31
C ASP A 152 -6.80 -16.90 5.15
#